data_AF-A0A1M5GM44-F1
#
_entry.id   AF-A0A1M5GM44-F1
#
_cell.length_a   1.000
_cell.length_b   1.000
_cell.length_c   1.000
_cell.angle_alpha   90.00
_cell.angle_beta   90.00
_cell.angle_gamma   90.00
#
_symmetry.space_group_name_H-M   'P 1'
#
loop_
_entity.id
_entity.type
_entity.pdbx_description
1 polymer ?
#
loop_
_entity_poly.entity_id
_entity_poly.type
_entity_poly.pdbx_seq_one_letter_code
_entity_poly.pdbx_strand_id
1 'polypeptide(L)'
;MAYSENELLNKDMDWFVKISPYYIHAASAGGMVPTVIYENDKKNKLLTQTIKRLPFLFKEEEIGINPFLRQILHLEEQQKELSFILDSCNISYENNPIDTYIKRIYCYSFIKFARKGFFSFDKTNINNFEDAKYHLVAWPCKTTDLELSMPTCSPLKELDIIKIYRETNKEIEPLKREKYTIELVNLVNNLSF
;
A
#
# COMPACT_ATOMS: atom_id res chain seq x y z
N MET A 1 15.53 -17.21 -5.07
CA MET A 1 16.86 -16.67 -4.76
C MET A 1 16.59 -15.42 -3.95
N ALA A 2 17.54 -14.96 -3.16
CA ALA A 2 17.36 -13.69 -2.48
C ALA A 2 17.44 -12.54 -3.50
N TYR A 3 16.76 -11.43 -3.23
CA TYR A 3 17.07 -10.17 -3.91
C TYR A 3 18.49 -9.74 -3.58
N SER A 4 19.18 -9.11 -4.52
CA SER A 4 20.41 -8.41 -4.17
C SER A 4 20.10 -7.11 -3.43
N GLU A 5 21.01 -6.66 -2.58
CA GLU A 5 20.90 -5.39 -1.84
C GLU A 5 20.70 -4.20 -2.80
N ASN A 6 21.42 -4.20 -3.93
CA ASN A 6 21.27 -3.20 -4.99
C ASN A 6 19.87 -3.20 -5.63
N GLU A 7 19.22 -4.36 -5.77
CA GLU A 7 17.86 -4.44 -6.29
C GLU A 7 16.83 -3.90 -5.30
N LEU A 8 17.02 -4.12 -4.00
CA LEU A 8 16.12 -3.60 -2.97
C LEU A 8 16.24 -2.08 -2.84
N LEU A 9 17.47 -1.55 -2.84
CA LEU A 9 17.72 -0.12 -2.64
C LEU A 9 17.29 0.74 -3.82
N ASN A 10 17.36 0.22 -5.05
CA ASN A 10 17.21 1.02 -6.27
C ASN A 10 15.97 0.69 -7.09
N LYS A 11 15.14 -0.26 -6.67
CA LYS A 11 13.88 -0.58 -7.36
C LYS A 11 12.71 -0.39 -6.42
N ASP A 12 11.68 0.28 -6.93
CA ASP A 12 10.37 0.18 -6.32
C ASP A 12 9.83 -1.23 -6.54
N MET A 13 9.63 -1.95 -5.44
CA MET A 13 9.16 -3.33 -5.47
C MET A 13 7.80 -3.44 -4.81
N ASP A 14 6.83 -3.92 -5.59
CA ASP A 14 5.57 -4.47 -5.11
C ASP A 14 5.85 -5.81 -4.40
N TRP A 15 5.39 -5.96 -3.16
CA TRP A 15 5.39 -7.24 -2.45
C TRP A 15 4.02 -7.56 -1.84
N PHE A 16 3.77 -8.85 -1.64
CA PHE A 16 2.44 -9.35 -1.34
C PHE A 16 2.48 -10.48 -0.31
N VAL A 17 1.55 -10.44 0.65
CA VAL A 17 1.42 -11.44 1.71
C VAL A 17 -0.04 -11.60 2.12
N LYS A 18 -0.41 -12.77 2.66
CA LYS A 18 -1.71 -12.95 3.33
C LYS A 18 -1.49 -12.91 4.84
N ILE A 19 -2.12 -11.95 5.50
CA ILE A 19 -2.22 -11.88 6.95
C ILE A 19 -3.69 -12.09 7.29
N SER A 20 -4.07 -13.34 7.55
CA SER A 20 -5.48 -13.76 7.58
C SER A 20 -6.36 -12.83 8.44
N PRO A 21 -7.53 -12.38 7.94
CA PRO A 21 -8.13 -12.70 6.63
C PRO A 21 -7.68 -11.82 5.46
N TYR A 22 -6.72 -10.90 5.67
CA TYR A 22 -6.41 -9.83 4.73
C TYR A 22 -5.32 -10.20 3.71
N TYR A 23 -5.51 -9.74 2.49
CA TYR A 23 -4.49 -9.73 1.46
C TYR A 23 -3.78 -8.37 1.47
N ILE A 24 -2.46 -8.37 1.57
CA ILE A 24 -1.65 -7.16 1.64
C ILE A 24 -0.87 -7.00 0.34
N HIS A 25 -0.90 -5.80 -0.20
CA HIS A 25 0.02 -5.28 -1.19
C HIS A 25 0.82 -4.15 -0.53
N ALA A 26 2.12 -4.08 -0.78
CA ALA A 26 2.94 -2.98 -0.33
C ALA A 26 3.99 -2.61 -1.37
N ALA A 27 4.11 -1.31 -1.67
CA ALA A 27 5.18 -0.74 -2.48
C ALA A 27 6.32 -0.31 -1.56
N SER A 28 7.52 -0.81 -1.83
CA SER A 28 8.67 -0.61 -0.96
C SER A 28 9.42 0.69 -1.20
N ALA A 29 9.24 1.35 -2.35
CA ALA A 29 9.92 2.59 -2.71
C ALA A 29 11.46 2.55 -2.48
N GLY A 30 12.09 1.39 -2.71
CA GLY A 30 13.52 1.20 -2.48
C GLY A 30 13.92 0.88 -1.03
N GLY A 31 12.96 0.50 -0.16
CA GLY A 31 13.16 0.30 1.28
C GLY A 31 13.20 -1.17 1.74
N MET A 32 13.30 -1.34 3.06
CA MET A 32 13.27 -2.66 3.68
C MET A 32 11.97 -3.42 3.38
N VAL A 33 12.12 -4.73 3.15
CA VAL A 33 11.02 -5.68 2.94
C VAL A 33 11.14 -6.87 3.91
N PRO A 34 10.06 -7.62 4.15
CA PRO A 34 10.12 -8.79 5.02
C PRO A 34 11.08 -9.87 4.53
N THR A 35 11.70 -10.62 5.43
CA THR A 35 12.67 -11.68 5.13
C THR A 35 12.09 -12.73 4.17
N VAL A 36 10.82 -13.11 4.36
CA VAL A 36 10.12 -14.07 3.47
C VAL A 36 10.00 -13.58 2.02
N ILE A 37 9.97 -12.25 1.82
CA ILE A 37 9.94 -11.62 0.50
C ILE A 37 11.36 -11.51 -0.05
N TYR A 38 12.29 -11.04 0.79
CA TYR A 38 13.70 -10.90 0.47
C TYR A 38 14.30 -12.19 -0.06
N GLU A 39 14.07 -13.32 0.62
CA GLU A 39 14.67 -14.62 0.28
C GLU A 39 14.05 -15.28 -0.97
N ASN A 40 12.93 -14.75 -1.48
CA ASN A 40 12.12 -15.42 -2.49
C ASN A 40 11.74 -14.54 -3.69
N ASP A 41 12.75 -14.02 -4.37
CA ASP A 41 12.61 -13.11 -5.51
C ASP A 41 11.74 -13.66 -6.65
N LYS A 42 11.99 -14.91 -7.07
CA LYS A 42 11.28 -15.58 -8.17
C LYS A 42 9.79 -15.74 -7.85
N LYS A 43 9.46 -16.12 -6.61
CA LYS A 43 8.07 -16.24 -6.16
C LYS A 43 7.39 -14.88 -6.14
N ASN A 44 8.05 -13.84 -5.61
CA ASN A 44 7.46 -12.50 -5.60
C ASN A 44 7.23 -11.95 -7.01
N LYS A 45 8.18 -12.12 -7.94
CA LYS A 45 8.03 -11.75 -9.36
C LYS A 45 6.86 -12.48 -10.02
N LEU A 46 6.73 -13.80 -9.79
CA LEU A 46 5.61 -14.59 -10.32
C LEU A 46 4.26 -14.16 -9.74
N LEU A 47 4.18 -13.93 -8.42
CA LEU A 47 2.98 -13.44 -7.75
C LEU A 47 2.57 -12.07 -8.30
N THR A 48 3.52 -11.15 -8.46
CA THR A 48 3.28 -9.83 -9.04
C THR A 48 2.64 -9.93 -10.42
N GLN A 49 3.18 -10.80 -11.30
CA GLN A 49 2.63 -11.02 -12.65
C GLN A 49 1.23 -11.63 -12.62
N THR A 50 1.01 -12.61 -11.75
CA THR A 50 -0.29 -13.27 -11.57
C THR A 50 -1.34 -12.27 -11.06
N ILE A 51 -1.03 -11.50 -10.02
CA ILE A 51 -1.93 -10.52 -9.41
C ILE A 51 -2.30 -9.42 -10.41
N LYS A 52 -1.33 -8.94 -11.21
CA LYS A 52 -1.60 -7.94 -12.26
C LYS A 52 -2.68 -8.42 -13.26
N ARG A 53 -2.77 -9.73 -13.50
CA ARG A 53 -3.77 -10.35 -14.40
C ARG A 53 -5.12 -10.69 -13.74
N LEU A 54 -5.23 -10.60 -12.40
CA LEU A 54 -6.50 -10.88 -11.73
C LEU A 54 -7.61 -9.92 -12.19
N PRO A 55 -8.87 -10.35 -12.26
CA PRO A 55 -9.98 -9.44 -12.51
C PRO A 55 -10.13 -8.44 -11.36
N PHE A 56 -10.77 -7.30 -11.64
CA PHE A 56 -11.24 -6.42 -10.58
C PHE A 56 -12.47 -7.04 -9.93
N LEU A 57 -12.44 -7.16 -8.60
CA LEU A 57 -13.53 -7.66 -7.77
C LEU A 57 -14.43 -6.52 -7.29
N PHE A 58 -13.85 -5.33 -7.11
CA PHE A 58 -14.54 -4.13 -6.62
C PHE A 58 -14.53 -3.02 -7.66
N LYS A 59 -15.57 -2.19 -7.64
CA LYS A 59 -15.59 -0.92 -8.37
C LYS A 59 -14.70 0.10 -7.66
N GLU A 60 -14.35 1.18 -8.35
CA GLU A 60 -13.49 2.22 -7.78
C GLU A 60 -14.17 2.94 -6.60
N GLU A 61 -15.49 3.09 -6.65
CA GLU A 61 -16.28 3.74 -5.58
C GLU A 61 -16.37 2.89 -4.31
N GLU A 62 -16.04 1.61 -4.40
CA GLU A 62 -15.98 0.68 -3.26
C GLU A 62 -14.59 0.64 -2.61
N ILE A 63 -13.66 1.49 -3.08
CA ILE A 63 -12.31 1.60 -2.55
C ILE A 63 -12.20 2.81 -1.63
N GLY A 64 -11.82 2.55 -0.39
CA GLY A 64 -11.43 3.58 0.55
C GLY A 64 -10.03 4.09 0.23
N ILE A 65 -9.85 5.41 0.34
CA ILE A 65 -8.55 6.09 0.20
C ILE A 65 -8.21 6.74 1.53
N ASN A 66 -6.94 6.69 1.91
CA ASN A 66 -6.52 7.27 3.18
C ASN A 66 -6.72 8.80 3.15
N PRO A 67 -7.54 9.36 4.06
CA PRO A 67 -7.84 10.79 4.05
C PRO A 67 -6.64 11.65 4.51
N PHE A 68 -5.59 11.04 5.07
CA PHE A 68 -4.40 11.73 5.58
C PHE A 68 -3.22 11.74 4.61
N LEU A 69 -3.39 11.31 3.36
CA LEU A 69 -2.30 11.24 2.39
C LEU A 69 -1.63 12.60 2.16
N ARG A 70 -2.41 13.69 2.17
CA ARG A 70 -1.86 15.05 2.04
C ARG A 70 -0.84 15.38 3.13
N GLN A 71 -1.13 15.05 4.40
CA GLN A 71 -0.16 15.27 5.49
C GLN A 71 0.96 14.22 5.53
N ILE A 72 0.70 13.00 5.05
CA ILE A 72 1.70 11.95 5.03
C ILE A 72 2.79 12.25 4.01
N LEU A 73 2.38 12.67 2.81
CA LEU A 73 3.26 12.93 1.67
C LEU A 73 3.91 14.32 1.69
N HIS A 74 3.46 15.21 2.59
CA HIS A 74 4.03 16.57 2.77
C HIS A 74 4.08 17.41 1.48
N LEU A 75 3.07 17.25 0.60
CA LEU A 75 3.05 17.84 -0.75
C LEU A 75 2.68 19.33 -0.80
N GLU A 76 2.49 20.00 0.35
CA GLU A 76 1.99 21.38 0.41
C GLU A 76 2.89 22.37 -0.33
N GLU A 77 4.21 22.17 -0.23
CA GLU A 77 5.20 23.06 -0.83
C GLU A 77 5.40 22.80 -2.33
N GLN A 78 4.89 21.67 -2.84
CA GLN A 78 5.17 21.16 -4.20
C GLN A 78 4.07 21.47 -5.22
N GLN A 79 3.11 22.34 -4.89
CA GLN A 79 1.92 22.61 -5.73
C GLN A 79 2.27 22.91 -7.20
N LYS A 80 3.29 23.73 -7.44
CA LYS A 80 3.73 24.10 -8.81
C LYS A 80 4.24 22.90 -9.60
N GLU A 81 5.01 22.03 -8.95
CA GLU A 81 5.56 20.81 -9.57
C GLU A 81 4.44 19.83 -9.89
N LEU A 82 3.48 19.67 -8.98
CA LEU A 82 2.32 18.81 -9.18
C LEU A 82 1.42 19.31 -10.32
N SER A 83 1.17 20.62 -10.40
CA SER A 83 0.47 21.23 -11.53
C SER A 83 1.14 20.90 -12.87
N PHE A 84 2.47 21.06 -12.94
CA PHE A 84 3.22 20.72 -14.15
C PHE A 84 3.12 19.24 -14.52
N ILE A 85 3.18 18.33 -13.54
CA ILE A 85 2.98 16.90 -13.77
C ILE A 85 1.58 16.62 -14.31
N LEU A 86 0.54 17.23 -13.72
CA LEU A 86 -0.85 17.05 -14.16
C LEU A 86 -1.06 17.54 -15.59
N ASP A 87 -0.53 18.72 -15.93
CA ASP A 87 -0.58 19.27 -17.29
C ASP A 87 0.14 18.36 -18.29
N SER A 88 1.33 17.86 -17.92
CA SER A 88 2.11 16.92 -18.73
C SER A 88 1.38 15.60 -18.96
N CYS A 89 0.57 15.17 -18.00
CA CYS A 89 -0.30 14.00 -18.11
C CYS A 89 -1.66 14.30 -18.78
N ASN A 90 -1.92 15.55 -19.19
CA ASN A 90 -3.20 16.02 -19.72
C ASN A 90 -4.38 15.75 -18.77
N ILE A 91 -4.16 15.98 -17.47
CA ILE A 91 -5.15 15.80 -16.41
C ILE A 91 -5.59 17.18 -15.91
N SER A 92 -6.85 17.54 -16.15
CA SER A 92 -7.42 18.77 -15.60
C SER A 92 -7.69 18.63 -14.10
N TYR A 93 -7.59 19.75 -13.38
CA TYR A 93 -7.95 19.87 -11.98
C TYR A 93 -8.74 21.16 -11.75
N GLU A 94 -9.90 21.07 -11.09
CA GLU A 94 -10.80 22.23 -10.91
C GLU A 94 -10.42 23.08 -9.69
N ASN A 95 -9.95 22.46 -8.60
CA ASN A 95 -9.82 23.13 -7.30
C ASN A 95 -8.42 23.04 -6.70
N ASN A 96 -7.83 21.83 -6.67
CA ASN A 96 -6.57 21.59 -5.97
C ASN A 96 -5.69 20.59 -6.75
N PRO A 97 -4.50 21.01 -7.23
CA PRO A 97 -3.58 20.10 -7.91
C PRO A 97 -3.08 18.99 -6.99
N ILE A 98 -2.94 19.22 -5.68
CA ILE A 98 -2.50 18.20 -4.72
C ILE A 98 -3.50 17.04 -4.67
N ASP A 99 -4.78 17.34 -4.44
CA ASP A 99 -5.81 16.30 -4.30
C ASP A 99 -6.00 15.52 -5.61
N THR A 100 -5.87 16.23 -6.74
CA THR A 100 -5.96 15.60 -8.06
C THR A 100 -4.75 14.71 -8.32
N TYR A 101 -3.54 15.16 -8.01
CA TYR A 101 -2.33 14.35 -8.10
C TYR A 101 -2.42 13.10 -7.20
N ILE A 102 -2.85 13.27 -5.94
CA ILE A 102 -3.03 12.15 -5.01
C ILE A 102 -3.98 11.12 -5.62
N LYS A 103 -5.16 11.55 -6.08
CA LYS A 103 -6.18 10.62 -6.59
C LYS A 103 -5.81 9.98 -7.92
N ARG A 104 -5.28 10.75 -8.87
CA ARG A 104 -5.13 10.35 -10.28
C ARG A 104 -3.75 9.78 -10.60
N ILE A 105 -2.72 10.21 -9.89
CA ILE A 105 -1.34 9.79 -10.14
C ILE A 105 -0.87 8.87 -9.03
N TYR A 106 -0.73 9.39 -7.81
CA TYR A 106 -0.15 8.65 -6.69
C TYR A 106 -0.95 7.39 -6.36
N CYS A 107 -2.26 7.50 -6.10
CA CYS A 107 -3.11 6.39 -5.70
C CYS A 107 -3.42 5.39 -6.83
N TYR A 108 -3.06 5.66 -8.08
CA TYR A 108 -3.58 4.92 -9.24
C TYR A 108 -3.27 3.41 -9.18
N SER A 109 -2.02 3.02 -8.92
CA SER A 109 -1.62 1.61 -8.78
C SER A 109 -2.23 0.99 -7.52
N PHE A 110 -2.26 1.73 -6.41
CA PHE A 110 -2.80 1.27 -5.14
C PHE A 110 -4.29 0.95 -5.23
N ILE A 111 -5.07 1.81 -5.91
CA ILE A 111 -6.49 1.58 -6.21
C ILE A 111 -6.66 0.31 -7.05
N LYS A 112 -5.81 0.08 -8.07
CA LYS A 112 -5.89 -1.15 -8.89
C LYS A 112 -5.69 -2.41 -8.05
N PHE A 113 -4.78 -2.42 -7.09
CA PHE A 113 -4.60 -3.56 -6.19
C PHE A 113 -5.74 -3.67 -5.18
N ALA A 114 -6.23 -2.56 -4.65
CA ALA A 114 -7.41 -2.56 -3.77
C ALA A 114 -8.66 -3.12 -4.45
N ARG A 115 -8.87 -2.80 -5.73
CA ARG A 115 -9.94 -3.38 -6.56
C ARG A 115 -9.82 -4.88 -6.77
N LYS A 116 -8.64 -5.47 -6.55
CA LYS A 116 -8.40 -6.92 -6.57
C LYS A 116 -8.50 -7.56 -5.18
N GLY A 117 -8.88 -6.80 -4.16
CA GLY A 117 -9.07 -7.27 -2.79
C GLY A 117 -7.90 -7.03 -1.83
N PHE A 118 -6.88 -6.25 -2.22
CA PHE A 118 -5.70 -6.01 -1.39
C PHE A 118 -5.81 -4.73 -0.55
N PHE A 119 -5.39 -4.80 0.71
CA PHE A 119 -5.04 -3.60 1.48
C PHE A 119 -3.67 -3.15 1.01
N SER A 120 -3.60 -1.92 0.51
CA SER A 120 -2.53 -1.43 -0.33
C SER A 120 -1.74 -0.34 0.41
N PHE A 121 -0.48 -0.61 0.68
CA PHE A 121 0.39 0.24 1.49
C PHE A 121 1.56 0.80 0.68
N ASP A 122 2.06 1.95 1.11
CA ASP A 122 3.31 2.52 0.59
C ASP A 122 4.28 2.82 1.74
N LYS A 123 5.57 2.88 1.44
CA LYS A 123 6.59 3.19 2.44
C LYS A 123 6.41 4.61 2.96
N THR A 124 6.48 4.78 4.28
CA THR A 124 6.20 6.09 4.91
C THR A 124 7.37 7.06 4.79
N ASN A 125 8.60 6.61 5.08
CA ASN A 125 9.80 7.43 4.94
C ASN A 125 10.70 6.86 3.85
N ILE A 126 10.57 7.39 2.64
CA ILE A 126 11.37 6.98 1.47
C ILE A 126 12.86 7.30 1.62
N ASN A 127 13.22 8.28 2.46
CA ASN A 127 14.61 8.70 2.68
C ASN A 127 15.32 7.86 3.76
N ASN A 128 14.60 6.98 4.45
CA ASN A 128 15.18 6.09 5.46
C ASN A 128 14.98 4.63 5.05
N PHE A 129 16.04 4.00 4.55
CA PHE A 129 16.02 2.62 4.10
C PHE A 129 15.57 1.63 5.19
N GLU A 130 16.08 1.82 6.40
CA GLU A 130 15.82 0.98 7.58
C GLU A 130 14.41 1.16 8.17
N ASP A 131 13.66 2.17 7.70
CA ASP A 131 12.31 2.39 8.19
C ASP A 131 11.36 1.27 7.73
N ALA A 132 10.93 0.46 8.70
CA ALA A 132 9.96 -0.61 8.53
C ALA A 132 8.52 -0.11 8.41
N LYS A 133 8.27 1.21 8.50
CA LYS A 133 6.93 1.79 8.49
C LYS A 133 6.38 1.96 7.09
N TYR A 134 5.14 1.53 6.97
CA TYR A 134 4.31 1.68 5.79
C TYR A 134 3.00 2.32 6.18
N HIS A 135 2.43 3.13 5.28
CA HIS A 135 1.13 3.74 5.47
C HIS A 135 0.10 3.17 4.52
N LEU A 136 -1.13 3.01 4.99
CA LEU A 136 -2.24 2.53 4.17
C LEU A 136 -2.58 3.62 3.13
N VAL A 137 -2.68 3.25 1.86
CA VAL A 137 -3.03 4.16 0.75
C VAL A 137 -4.47 3.91 0.30
N ALA A 138 -4.80 2.65 0.00
CA ALA A 138 -6.10 2.25 -0.52
C ALA A 138 -6.52 0.87 -0.01
N TRP A 139 -7.82 0.62 0.15
CA TRP A 139 -8.35 -0.67 0.59
C TRP A 139 -9.76 -0.94 0.03
N PRO A 140 -10.16 -2.21 -0.16
CA PRO A 140 -11.55 -2.54 -0.41
C PRO A 140 -12.37 -2.31 0.86
N CYS A 141 -13.50 -1.58 0.75
CA CYS A 141 -14.38 -1.35 1.89
C CYS A 141 -15.14 -2.61 2.37
N LYS A 142 -14.97 -3.73 1.68
CA LYS A 142 -15.56 -5.04 1.99
C LYS A 142 -14.50 -6.13 1.85
N THR A 143 -14.59 -7.19 2.65
CA THR A 143 -13.72 -8.36 2.55
C THR A 143 -14.18 -9.31 1.43
N THR A 144 -13.25 -10.09 0.88
CA THR A 144 -13.50 -11.09 -0.16
C THR A 144 -12.94 -12.44 0.26
N ASP A 145 -13.61 -13.53 -0.13
CA ASP A 145 -13.17 -14.91 0.09
C ASP A 145 -12.18 -15.38 -0.99
N LEU A 146 -11.44 -14.46 -1.62
CA LEU A 146 -10.45 -14.77 -2.63
C LEU A 146 -9.47 -15.81 -2.08
N GLU A 147 -9.29 -16.96 -2.75
CA GLU A 147 -8.26 -17.94 -2.39
C GLU A 147 -7.05 -17.77 -3.32
N LEU A 148 -6.00 -17.14 -2.81
CA LEU A 148 -4.71 -17.03 -3.49
C LEU A 148 -3.66 -17.85 -2.73
N SER A 149 -2.81 -18.58 -3.46
CA SER A 149 -1.63 -19.27 -2.90
C SER A 149 -0.51 -18.25 -2.58
N MET A 150 -0.77 -17.37 -1.61
CA MET A 150 0.19 -16.40 -1.10
C MET A 150 1.07 -17.02 0.00
N PRO A 151 2.27 -16.46 0.29
CA PRO A 151 2.89 -16.69 1.58
C PRO A 151 1.89 -16.33 2.67
N THR A 152 1.50 -17.32 3.48
CA THR A 152 0.58 -17.15 4.60
C THR A 152 1.38 -16.82 5.84
N CYS A 153 1.10 -15.69 6.46
CA CYS A 153 1.50 -15.45 7.83
C CYS A 153 0.48 -16.07 8.79
N SER A 154 0.95 -16.52 9.95
CA SER A 154 0.06 -16.80 11.09
C SER A 154 -0.94 -15.65 11.28
N PRO A 155 -2.21 -15.93 11.66
CA PRO A 155 -3.18 -14.86 11.92
C PRO A 155 -2.57 -13.90 12.95
N LEU A 156 -2.47 -12.61 12.61
CA LEU A 156 -2.23 -11.62 13.65
C LEU A 156 -3.33 -11.76 14.69
N LYS A 157 -3.03 -11.41 15.95
CA LYS A 157 -4.11 -11.13 16.90
C LYS A 157 -5.01 -10.12 16.21
N GLU A 158 -6.26 -10.51 15.98
CA GLU A 158 -7.28 -9.77 15.24
C GLU A 158 -7.20 -8.25 15.48
N LEU A 159 -6.91 -7.85 16.72
CA LEU A 159 -6.78 -6.46 17.17
C LEU A 159 -5.90 -5.54 16.33
N ASP A 160 -4.76 -5.94 15.75
CA ASP A 160 -3.85 -4.97 15.14
C ASP A 160 -4.34 -4.49 13.76
N ILE A 161 -4.84 -5.40 12.91
CA ILE A 161 -5.44 -5.02 11.62
C ILE A 161 -6.91 -4.63 11.78
N ILE A 162 -7.66 -5.25 12.71
CA ILE A 162 -9.03 -4.82 13.03
C ILE A 162 -9.04 -3.42 13.62
N LYS A 163 -8.01 -2.99 14.37
CA LYS A 163 -7.91 -1.59 14.81
C LYS A 163 -7.78 -0.66 13.61
N ILE A 164 -6.90 -0.95 12.65
CA ILE A 164 -6.79 -0.18 11.39
C ILE A 164 -8.14 -0.18 10.64
N TYR A 165 -8.75 -1.35 10.45
CA TYR A 165 -10.00 -1.51 9.70
C TYR A 165 -11.26 -0.92 10.39
N ARG A 166 -11.36 -1.02 11.73
CA ARG A 166 -12.48 -0.44 12.50
C ARG A 166 -12.30 1.06 12.68
N GLU A 167 -11.07 1.54 12.79
CA GLU A 167 -10.78 2.98 12.81
C GLU A 167 -11.04 3.62 11.44
N THR A 168 -10.85 2.89 10.33
CA THR A 168 -11.24 3.36 8.99
C THR A 168 -12.76 3.34 8.73
N ASN A 169 -13.56 2.63 9.53
CA ASN A 169 -15.01 2.45 9.35
C ASN A 169 -15.88 3.13 10.43
N LYS A 170 -15.30 3.84 11.39
CA LYS A 170 -16.06 4.67 12.33
C LYS A 170 -16.27 6.06 11.75
N GLU A 171 -17.48 6.60 11.91
CA GLU A 171 -17.78 8.00 11.64
C GLU A 171 -16.76 8.92 12.33
N ILE A 172 -16.46 10.00 11.62
CA ILE A 172 -15.26 10.84 11.75
C ILE A 172 -15.25 11.58 13.09
N GLU A 173 -14.64 10.97 14.11
CA GLU A 173 -13.83 11.76 15.04
C GLU A 173 -12.48 12.06 14.39
N PRO A 174 -11.77 13.16 14.73
CA PRO A 174 -10.50 13.50 14.11
C PRO A 174 -9.44 12.42 14.43
N LEU A 175 -9.34 11.43 13.54
CA LEU A 175 -8.38 10.34 13.59
C LEU A 175 -6.96 10.91 13.43
N LYS A 176 -5.99 10.36 14.18
CA LYS A 176 -4.58 10.80 14.12
C LYS A 176 -3.84 10.05 13.02
N ARG A 177 -2.89 10.73 12.35
CA ARG A 177 -1.97 10.17 11.32
C ARG A 177 -1.36 8.81 11.68
N GLU A 178 -1.00 8.63 12.94
CA GLU A 178 -0.36 7.42 13.47
C GLU A 178 -1.18 6.14 13.25
N LYS A 179 -2.51 6.25 13.13
CA LYS A 179 -3.40 5.09 12.93
C LYS A 179 -3.30 4.45 11.56
N TYR A 180 -2.84 5.22 10.57
CA TYR A 180 -2.71 4.76 9.18
C TYR A 180 -1.30 4.35 8.83
N THR A 181 -0.38 4.32 9.80
CA THR A 181 1.00 3.89 9.64
C THR A 181 1.27 2.70 10.55
N ILE A 182 1.98 1.68 10.05
CA ILE A 182 2.32 0.47 10.79
C ILE A 182 3.74 0.01 10.45
N GLU A 183 4.42 -0.57 11.44
CA GLU A 183 5.71 -1.26 11.34
C GLU A 183 5.56 -2.58 10.54
N LEU A 184 5.14 -2.48 9.28
CA LEU A 184 4.63 -3.58 8.49
C LEU A 184 5.68 -4.68 8.26
N VAL A 185 6.95 -4.30 8.06
CA VAL A 185 8.03 -5.28 7.87
C VAL A 185 8.26 -6.10 9.14
N ASN A 186 8.38 -5.40 10.28
CA ASN A 186 8.55 -6.04 11.59
C ASN A 186 7.36 -6.93 11.92
N LEU A 187 6.14 -6.49 11.61
CA LEU A 187 4.93 -7.27 11.77
C LEU A 187 5.01 -8.59 11.01
N VAL A 188 5.34 -8.55 9.71
CA VAL A 188 5.43 -9.74 8.87
C VAL A 188 6.58 -10.66 9.29
N ASN A 189 7.74 -10.12 9.67
CA ASN A 189 8.88 -10.91 10.14
C ASN A 189 8.61 -11.63 11.47
N ASN A 190 7.81 -11.03 12.35
CA ASN A 190 7.45 -11.61 13.64
C ASN A 190 6.33 -12.64 13.55
N LEU A 191 5.66 -12.77 12.40
CA LEU A 191 4.65 -13.80 12.18
C LEU A 191 5.33 -15.08 11.72
N SER A 192 5.18 -16.14 12.51
CA SER A 192 5.66 -17.48 12.14
C SER A 192 5.03 -17.92 10.80
N PHE A 193 5.87 -18.38 9.87
CA PHE A 193 5.50 -18.96 8.58
C PHE A 193 5.47 -20.49 8.63
#